data_AF-A0A9D6MLC8-F1
#
_entry.id   AF-A0A9D6MLC8-F1
#
_cell.length_a   1.000
_cell.length_b   1.000
_cell.length_c   1.000
_cell.angle_alpha   90.00
_cell.angle_beta   90.00
_cell.angle_gamma   90.00
#
_symmetry.space_group_name_H-M   'P 1'
#
loop_
_entity.id
_entity.type
_entity.pdbx_description
1 polymer ?
#
loop_
_entity_poly.entity_id
_entity_poly.type
_entity_poly.pdbx_seq_one_letter_code
_entity_poly.pdbx_strand_id
1 'polypeptide(L)'
;MTDREDPMCTPPANGGFVGLNDPSAAKGAVKCQKAIEKASARFVTKKIARLGKCVDLVFACVQLKNGDQTCTDKAKATCDKQVLGIAADEMAFQAALEKACDDSQGGSVSFDDALALTGLGYTAEDPLCPGTFSTFSDIAGCIIARHECGAERTLVAAAPRAAEMLTTLGHDPTTEFPCLAAANGADGAGAGIADPVRAKAAVKCQAAIKKAGLKLAKAGLKTGPKCTDAAATCIQLKPGAACQAKAAPKCQAAFGKFGTGVLAKLLVAAAKKCDTSSIGITEIDATAGLGFVAAATRCSQFNLPLSTPVELRIECVGGQHLCEGAQMLECEAPRLREYADFLGVQVPEGL
;
A
#
# COMPACT_ATOMS: atom_id res chain seq x y z
N MET A 1 -9.50 -11.74 -2.98
CA MET A 1 -8.12 -11.30 -3.22
C MET A 1 -7.34 -12.58 -3.26
N THR A 2 -6.79 -12.96 -4.42
CA THR A 2 -5.98 -14.16 -4.50
C THR A 2 -4.64 -13.85 -3.85
N ASP A 3 -4.32 -14.59 -2.81
CA ASP A 3 -2.98 -14.56 -2.23
C ASP A 3 -2.01 -15.07 -3.29
N ARG A 4 -0.79 -14.54 -3.38
CA ARG A 4 0.23 -15.10 -4.29
C ARG A 4 0.62 -16.53 -3.88
N GLU A 5 0.27 -16.93 -2.65
CA GLU A 5 0.37 -18.30 -2.16
C GLU A 5 -0.78 -19.21 -2.63
N ASP A 6 -1.83 -18.67 -3.27
CA ASP A 6 -2.84 -19.52 -3.89
C ASP A 6 -2.17 -20.36 -5.00
N PRO A 7 -2.44 -21.68 -5.08
CA PRO A 7 -1.82 -22.57 -6.09
C PRO A 7 -2.04 -22.15 -7.55
N MET A 8 -2.95 -21.19 -7.78
CA MET A 8 -3.26 -20.61 -9.09
C MET A 8 -2.39 -19.39 -9.43
N CYS A 9 -1.57 -18.90 -8.51
CA CYS A 9 -0.74 -17.73 -8.69
C CYS A 9 0.65 -18.07 -9.25
N THR A 10 1.25 -17.09 -9.93
CA THR A 10 2.62 -17.23 -10.46
C THR A 10 3.60 -17.30 -9.30
N PRO A 11 4.48 -18.33 -9.24
CA PRO A 11 5.47 -18.45 -8.19
C PRO A 11 6.32 -17.19 -8.06
N PRO A 12 6.73 -16.80 -6.83
CA PRO A 12 7.66 -15.70 -6.61
C PRO A 12 8.97 -15.89 -7.35
N ALA A 13 9.68 -14.80 -7.68
CA ALA A 13 11.01 -14.91 -8.27
C ALA A 13 11.97 -15.58 -7.28
N ASN A 14 12.75 -16.55 -7.77
CA ASN A 14 13.74 -17.26 -6.99
C ASN A 14 15.01 -17.52 -7.81
N GLY A 15 16.10 -16.86 -7.43
CA GLY A 15 17.42 -17.03 -8.01
C GLY A 15 18.30 -18.08 -7.33
N GLY A 16 17.74 -18.90 -6.43
CA GLY A 16 18.47 -19.97 -5.73
C GLY A 16 19.56 -19.47 -4.78
N PHE A 17 19.39 -18.27 -4.20
CA PHE A 17 20.38 -17.54 -3.42
C PHE A 17 21.66 -17.18 -4.19
N VAL A 18 21.56 -17.15 -5.52
CA VAL A 18 22.66 -16.77 -6.42
C VAL A 18 22.42 -15.36 -6.95
N GLY A 19 23.50 -14.55 -6.97
CA GLY A 19 23.53 -13.22 -7.56
C GLY A 19 24.06 -13.23 -9.00
N LEU A 20 24.23 -12.05 -9.58
CA LEU A 20 24.89 -11.88 -10.87
C LEU A 20 26.39 -12.21 -10.76
N ASN A 21 26.95 -12.84 -11.79
CA ASN A 21 28.37 -13.21 -11.81
C ASN A 21 29.30 -12.01 -12.01
N ASP A 22 28.85 -10.96 -12.71
CA ASP A 22 29.63 -9.73 -12.88
C ASP A 22 29.46 -8.81 -11.65
N PRO A 23 30.55 -8.46 -10.94
CA PRO A 23 30.45 -7.63 -9.73
C PRO A 23 29.90 -6.22 -9.97
N SER A 24 30.06 -5.66 -11.18
CA SER A 24 29.56 -4.33 -11.51
C SER A 24 28.05 -4.37 -11.72
N ALA A 25 27.56 -5.35 -12.48
CA ALA A 25 26.14 -5.62 -12.69
C ALA A 25 25.44 -5.95 -11.36
N ALA A 26 26.04 -6.81 -10.52
CA ALA A 26 25.53 -7.12 -9.18
C ALA A 26 25.38 -5.86 -8.30
N LYS A 27 26.35 -4.95 -8.36
CA LYS A 27 26.30 -3.66 -7.65
C LYS A 27 25.25 -2.73 -8.26
N GLY A 28 25.09 -2.75 -9.59
CA GLY A 28 24.01 -2.10 -10.31
C GLY A 28 22.64 -2.57 -9.82
N ALA A 29 22.41 -3.87 -9.77
CA ALA A 29 21.15 -4.48 -9.34
C ALA A 29 20.76 -4.03 -7.92
N VAL A 30 21.70 -4.09 -6.96
CA VAL A 30 21.46 -3.60 -5.59
C VAL A 30 21.09 -2.12 -5.54
N LYS A 31 21.70 -1.27 -6.40
CA LYS A 31 21.37 0.16 -6.46
C LYS A 31 20.01 0.41 -7.10
N CYS A 32 19.71 -0.31 -8.18
CA CYS A 32 18.43 -0.23 -8.88
C CYS A 32 17.28 -0.63 -7.95
N GLN A 33 17.38 -1.79 -7.28
CA GLN A 33 16.36 -2.24 -6.32
C GLN A 33 16.09 -1.18 -5.23
N LYS A 34 17.16 -0.64 -4.62
CA LYS A 34 17.05 0.46 -3.63
C LYS A 34 16.33 1.70 -4.15
N ALA A 35 16.57 2.04 -5.42
CA ALA A 35 15.95 3.19 -6.05
C ALA A 35 14.46 2.94 -6.29
N ILE A 36 14.11 1.74 -6.77
CA ILE A 36 12.73 1.28 -6.96
C ILE A 36 11.99 1.36 -5.63
N GLU A 37 12.41 0.62 -4.61
CA GLU A 37 11.79 0.58 -3.27
C GLU A 37 11.57 1.98 -2.68
N LYS A 38 12.56 2.87 -2.83
CA LYS A 38 12.47 4.26 -2.37
C LYS A 38 11.47 5.09 -3.17
N ALA A 39 11.43 4.92 -4.49
CA ALA A 39 10.49 5.60 -5.37
C ALA A 39 9.05 5.13 -5.10
N SER A 40 8.86 3.82 -4.98
CA SER A 40 7.59 3.16 -4.63
C SER A 40 7.04 3.67 -3.31
N ALA A 41 7.87 3.66 -2.25
CA ALA A 41 7.47 4.12 -0.93
C ALA A 41 6.99 5.59 -0.95
N ARG A 42 7.62 6.43 -1.79
CA ARG A 42 7.22 7.82 -1.99
C ARG A 42 5.91 7.92 -2.77
N PHE A 43 5.79 7.18 -3.87
CA PHE A 43 4.61 7.17 -4.73
C PHE A 43 3.36 6.74 -3.95
N VAL A 44 3.36 5.54 -3.37
CA VAL A 44 2.25 4.98 -2.57
C VAL A 44 1.85 5.93 -1.45
N THR A 45 2.83 6.44 -0.68
CA THR A 45 2.59 7.42 0.39
C THR A 45 1.86 8.65 -0.12
N LYS A 46 2.28 9.20 -1.26
CA LYS A 46 1.69 10.42 -1.80
C LYS A 46 0.31 10.16 -2.38
N LYS A 47 0.10 9.07 -3.13
CA LYS A 47 -1.21 8.69 -3.67
C LYS A 47 -2.25 8.52 -2.57
N ILE A 48 -1.95 7.74 -1.52
CA ILE A 48 -2.84 7.59 -0.35
C ILE A 48 -3.13 8.93 0.32
N ALA A 49 -2.11 9.78 0.51
CA ALA A 49 -2.29 11.08 1.15
C ALA A 49 -3.14 12.05 0.32
N ARG A 50 -2.98 12.05 -1.01
CA ARG A 50 -3.73 12.87 -1.97
C ARG A 50 -5.19 12.49 -2.01
N LEU A 51 -5.48 11.22 -2.31
CA LEU A 51 -6.85 10.71 -2.35
C LEU A 51 -7.52 10.78 -0.97
N GLY A 52 -6.79 10.43 0.09
CA GLY A 52 -7.27 10.57 1.46
C GLY A 52 -7.64 12.02 1.83
N LYS A 53 -6.99 13.03 1.25
CA LYS A 53 -7.35 14.43 1.47
C LYS A 53 -8.67 14.79 0.76
N CYS A 54 -8.89 14.29 -0.45
CA CYS A 54 -10.19 14.42 -1.13
C CYS A 54 -11.32 13.85 -0.25
N VAL A 55 -11.16 12.59 0.17
CA VAL A 55 -12.14 11.84 0.96
C VAL A 55 -12.45 12.55 2.28
N ASP A 56 -11.45 13.03 3.03
CA ASP A 56 -11.70 13.74 4.30
C ASP A 56 -12.50 15.04 4.11
N LEU A 57 -12.18 15.81 3.06
CA LEU A 57 -12.82 17.12 2.85
C LEU A 57 -14.30 16.96 2.53
N VAL A 58 -14.63 16.07 1.60
CA VAL A 58 -16.03 15.85 1.21
C VAL A 58 -16.80 15.08 2.28
N PHE A 59 -16.16 14.13 2.99
CA PHE A 59 -16.79 13.48 4.14
C PHE A 59 -17.13 14.48 5.24
N ALA A 60 -16.24 15.44 5.52
CA ALA A 60 -16.55 16.52 6.45
C ALA A 60 -17.70 17.41 5.96
N CYS A 61 -17.81 17.67 4.65
CA CYS A 61 -18.98 18.38 4.09
C CYS A 61 -20.26 17.57 4.29
N VAL A 62 -20.29 16.29 3.89
CA VAL A 62 -21.46 15.41 4.03
C VAL A 62 -21.91 15.28 5.48
N GLN A 63 -20.97 15.15 6.41
CA GLN A 63 -21.31 14.96 7.84
C GLN A 63 -21.68 16.26 8.56
N LEU A 64 -20.96 17.36 8.30
CA LEU A 64 -21.10 18.58 9.11
C LEU A 64 -21.89 19.69 8.44
N LYS A 65 -22.08 19.60 7.13
CA LYS A 65 -22.67 20.64 6.26
C LYS A 65 -23.44 19.99 5.12
N ASN A 66 -24.27 18.99 5.43
CA ASN A 66 -24.95 18.21 4.42
C ASN A 66 -25.78 19.12 3.50
N GLY A 67 -25.62 18.97 2.18
CA GLY A 67 -26.26 19.81 1.16
C GLY A 67 -25.64 21.20 0.93
N ASP A 68 -24.57 21.60 1.65
CA ASP A 68 -23.87 22.88 1.41
C ASP A 68 -22.98 22.80 0.16
N GLN A 69 -23.48 23.31 -0.97
CA GLN A 69 -22.75 23.37 -2.23
C GLN A 69 -21.43 24.15 -2.13
N THR A 70 -21.36 25.20 -1.29
CA THR A 70 -20.12 25.96 -1.11
C THR A 70 -19.05 25.11 -0.42
N CYS A 71 -19.45 24.18 0.44
CA CYS A 71 -18.53 23.23 1.05
C CYS A 71 -17.97 22.26 0.00
N THR A 72 -18.85 21.64 -0.79
CA THR A 72 -18.47 20.64 -1.81
C THR A 72 -17.64 21.26 -2.94
N ASP A 73 -17.93 22.47 -3.40
CA ASP A 73 -17.13 23.17 -4.41
C ASP A 73 -15.68 23.40 -3.95
N LYS A 74 -15.49 23.80 -2.68
CA LYS A 74 -14.16 23.98 -2.09
C LYS A 74 -13.41 22.65 -1.93
N ALA A 75 -14.13 21.60 -1.54
CA ALA A 75 -13.58 20.25 -1.46
C ALA A 75 -13.15 19.77 -2.84
N LYS A 76 -13.98 19.98 -3.88
CA LYS A 76 -13.70 19.64 -5.27
C LYS A 76 -12.46 20.35 -5.78
N ALA A 77 -12.40 21.68 -5.69
CA ALA A 77 -11.25 22.45 -6.16
C ALA A 77 -9.92 22.04 -5.48
N THR A 78 -9.99 21.56 -4.24
CA THR A 78 -8.82 21.01 -3.55
C THR A 78 -8.49 19.60 -4.05
N CYS A 79 -9.52 18.77 -4.28
CA CYS A 79 -9.36 17.41 -4.78
C CYS A 79 -8.82 17.38 -6.21
N ASP A 80 -9.32 18.21 -7.12
CA ASP A 80 -8.83 18.30 -8.50
C ASP A 80 -7.30 18.53 -8.52
N LYS A 81 -6.80 19.41 -7.64
CA LYS A 81 -5.35 19.65 -7.46
C LYS A 81 -4.61 18.44 -6.89
N GLN A 82 -5.24 17.64 -6.03
CA GLN A 82 -4.63 16.41 -5.51
C GLN A 82 -4.56 15.36 -6.62
N VAL A 83 -5.63 15.13 -7.38
CA VAL A 83 -5.71 14.16 -8.47
C VAL A 83 -4.70 14.48 -9.56
N LEU A 84 -4.62 15.73 -10.03
CA LEU A 84 -3.59 16.16 -10.98
C LEU A 84 -2.16 15.91 -10.49
N GLY A 85 -1.96 15.98 -9.17
CA GLY A 85 -0.66 15.72 -8.57
C GLY A 85 -0.25 14.24 -8.54
N ILE A 86 -1.16 13.30 -8.79
CA ILE A 86 -0.86 11.86 -8.85
C ILE A 86 -0.07 11.55 -10.12
N ALA A 87 -0.52 12.03 -11.29
CA ALA A 87 0.20 11.88 -12.56
C ALA A 87 1.64 12.45 -12.50
N ALA A 88 1.83 13.58 -11.80
CA ALA A 88 3.17 14.12 -11.56
C ALA A 88 4.06 13.22 -10.68
N ASP A 89 3.46 12.48 -9.74
CA ASP A 89 4.19 11.52 -8.91
C ASP A 89 4.51 10.23 -9.67
N GLU A 90 3.66 9.79 -10.60
CA GLU A 90 3.93 8.67 -11.53
C GLU A 90 5.12 8.98 -12.45
N MET A 91 5.11 10.13 -13.12
CA MET A 91 6.24 10.57 -13.95
C MET A 91 7.53 10.66 -13.13
N ALA A 92 7.45 11.14 -11.90
CA ALA A 92 8.61 11.22 -11.01
C ALA A 92 9.09 9.83 -10.54
N PHE A 93 8.20 8.85 -10.42
CA PHE A 93 8.56 7.46 -10.15
C PHE A 93 9.30 6.87 -11.35
N GLN A 94 8.73 6.96 -12.55
CA GLN A 94 9.31 6.42 -13.78
C GLN A 94 10.70 6.99 -14.04
N ALA A 95 10.84 8.32 -13.99
CA ALA A 95 12.14 8.97 -14.19
C ALA A 95 13.18 8.57 -13.12
N ALA A 96 12.75 8.24 -11.89
CA ALA A 96 13.66 7.76 -10.85
C ALA A 96 14.15 6.33 -11.12
N LEU A 97 13.29 5.47 -11.68
CA LEU A 97 13.61 4.10 -12.05
C LEU A 97 14.55 4.08 -13.25
N GLU A 98 14.18 4.76 -14.35
CA GLU A 98 15.01 4.86 -15.56
C GLU A 98 16.42 5.36 -15.22
N LYS A 99 16.53 6.49 -14.50
CA LYS A 99 17.83 7.04 -14.10
C LYS A 99 18.69 6.09 -13.25
N ALA A 100 18.07 5.25 -12.42
CA ALA A 100 18.80 4.40 -11.48
C ALA A 100 19.13 3.01 -12.04
N CYS A 101 18.31 2.52 -12.96
CA CYS A 101 18.34 1.15 -13.43
C CYS A 101 18.83 1.06 -14.87
N ASP A 102 18.27 1.87 -15.77
CA ASP A 102 18.50 1.81 -17.22
C ASP A 102 19.91 2.27 -17.58
N ASP A 103 20.74 1.35 -18.06
CA ASP A 103 22.12 1.60 -18.47
C ASP A 103 22.22 2.62 -19.61
N SER A 104 21.23 2.68 -20.50
CA SER A 104 21.13 3.71 -21.55
C SER A 104 20.94 5.13 -20.99
N GLN A 105 20.44 5.23 -19.76
CA GLN A 105 20.21 6.50 -19.03
C GLN A 105 21.26 6.75 -17.94
N GLY A 106 22.37 6.00 -17.93
CA GLY A 106 23.45 6.13 -16.94
C GLY A 106 23.25 5.29 -15.66
N GLY A 107 22.29 4.35 -15.68
CA GLY A 107 22.16 3.25 -14.74
C GLY A 107 23.30 2.23 -14.86
N SER A 108 23.14 1.05 -14.27
CA SER A 108 24.19 0.01 -14.30
C SER A 108 23.62 -1.41 -14.35
N VAL A 109 22.36 -1.55 -14.79
CA VAL A 109 21.68 -2.84 -14.90
C VAL A 109 21.25 -2.99 -16.34
N SER A 110 21.70 -4.04 -17.00
CA SER A 110 21.18 -4.38 -18.33
C SER A 110 19.72 -4.81 -18.19
N PHE A 111 18.92 -4.66 -19.25
CA PHE A 111 17.53 -5.10 -19.20
C PHE A 111 17.41 -6.62 -18.92
N ASP A 112 18.32 -7.42 -19.49
CA ASP A 112 18.38 -8.87 -19.24
C ASP A 112 18.66 -9.20 -17.77
N ASP A 113 19.57 -8.47 -17.11
CA ASP A 113 19.85 -8.64 -15.68
C ASP A 113 18.65 -8.23 -14.80
N ALA A 114 17.86 -7.24 -15.23
CA ALA A 114 16.64 -6.88 -14.52
C ALA A 114 15.59 -8.00 -14.58
N LEU A 115 15.46 -8.67 -15.73
CA LEU A 115 14.52 -9.78 -15.90
C LEU A 115 15.01 -11.07 -15.23
N ALA A 116 16.31 -11.36 -15.29
CA ALA A 116 16.90 -12.61 -14.81
C ALA A 116 16.60 -12.89 -13.32
N LEU A 117 16.26 -14.14 -13.00
CA LEU A 117 15.99 -14.58 -11.62
C LEU A 117 17.19 -14.40 -10.67
N THR A 118 18.43 -14.48 -11.18
CA THR A 118 19.65 -14.21 -10.41
C THR A 118 19.98 -12.73 -10.29
N GLY A 119 19.37 -11.88 -11.12
CA GLY A 119 19.42 -10.42 -11.02
C GLY A 119 18.28 -9.89 -10.15
N LEU A 120 17.34 -9.15 -10.74
CA LEU A 120 16.18 -8.58 -10.03
C LEU A 120 14.92 -9.46 -10.08
N GLY A 121 14.82 -10.38 -11.04
CA GLY A 121 13.74 -11.38 -11.13
C GLY A 121 12.43 -10.86 -11.71
N TYR A 122 12.42 -9.75 -12.44
CA TYR A 122 11.18 -9.19 -13.00
C TYR A 122 10.48 -10.08 -14.01
N THR A 123 11.14 -11.10 -14.58
CA THR A 123 10.46 -12.09 -15.43
C THR A 123 9.31 -12.81 -14.71
N ALA A 124 9.34 -12.91 -13.38
CA ALA A 124 8.26 -13.53 -12.59
C ALA A 124 7.06 -12.61 -12.35
N GLU A 125 7.23 -11.30 -12.58
CA GLU A 125 6.15 -10.30 -12.48
C GLU A 125 5.42 -10.11 -13.80
N ASP A 126 6.05 -10.40 -14.94
CA ASP A 126 5.49 -10.16 -16.30
C ASP A 126 4.04 -10.68 -16.46
N PRO A 127 3.66 -11.90 -16.02
CA PRO A 127 2.28 -12.38 -16.14
C PRO A 127 1.24 -11.62 -15.28
N LEU A 128 1.69 -10.85 -14.30
CA LEU A 128 0.86 -10.07 -13.37
C LEU A 128 0.70 -8.61 -13.82
N CYS A 129 1.38 -8.23 -14.90
CA CYS A 129 1.47 -6.87 -15.40
C CYS A 129 0.60 -6.65 -16.64
N PRO A 130 0.15 -5.41 -16.90
CA PRO A 130 -0.48 -5.08 -18.17
C PRO A 130 0.56 -5.05 -19.29
N GLY A 131 0.57 -6.08 -20.14
CA GLY A 131 1.47 -6.19 -21.29
C GLY A 131 2.70 -7.05 -21.03
N THR A 132 3.70 -6.95 -21.91
CA THR A 132 4.97 -7.70 -21.83
C THR A 132 6.13 -6.75 -21.61
N PHE A 133 7.12 -7.14 -20.81
CA PHE A 133 8.31 -6.34 -20.58
C PHE A 133 9.28 -6.34 -21.77
N SER A 134 9.55 -5.15 -22.29
CA SER A 134 10.57 -4.90 -23.33
C SER A 134 11.55 -3.79 -22.96
N THR A 135 11.19 -2.95 -21.97
CA THR A 135 11.97 -1.81 -21.50
C THR A 135 11.82 -1.61 -19.98
N PHE A 136 12.70 -0.80 -19.38
CA PHE A 136 12.52 -0.36 -17.99
C PHE A 136 11.25 0.48 -17.78
N SER A 137 10.74 1.14 -18.82
CA SER A 137 9.45 1.84 -18.76
C SER A 137 8.30 0.85 -18.56
N ASP A 138 8.35 -0.34 -19.15
CA ASP A 138 7.31 -1.36 -18.97
C ASP A 138 7.30 -1.90 -17.54
N ILE A 139 8.49 -2.16 -16.97
CA ILE A 139 8.65 -2.52 -15.56
C ILE A 139 8.10 -1.41 -14.66
N ALA A 140 8.47 -0.15 -14.91
CA ALA A 140 7.99 0.99 -14.14
C ALA A 140 6.47 1.13 -14.21
N GLY A 141 5.88 1.00 -15.40
CA GLY A 141 4.44 1.05 -15.63
C GLY A 141 3.71 -0.06 -14.88
N CYS A 142 4.24 -1.28 -14.85
CA CYS A 142 3.66 -2.35 -14.05
C CYS A 142 3.69 -2.04 -12.55
N ILE A 143 4.85 -1.61 -12.03
CA ILE A 143 5.00 -1.30 -10.61
C ILE A 143 4.02 -0.18 -10.20
N ILE A 144 3.93 0.88 -11.02
CA ILE A 144 2.95 1.96 -10.83
C ILE A 144 1.54 1.37 -10.75
N ALA A 145 1.07 0.65 -11.77
CA ALA A 145 -0.30 0.11 -11.81
C ALA A 145 -0.61 -0.78 -10.58
N ARG A 146 0.34 -1.60 -10.15
CA ARG A 146 0.21 -2.46 -8.96
C ARG A 146 0.15 -1.64 -7.66
N HIS A 147 1.01 -0.62 -7.52
CA HIS A 147 1.02 0.30 -6.38
C HIS A 147 -0.20 1.21 -6.32
N GLU A 148 -0.72 1.62 -7.47
CA GLU A 148 -1.97 2.36 -7.57
C GLU A 148 -3.12 1.57 -6.95
N CYS A 149 -3.25 0.31 -7.37
CA CYS A 149 -4.25 -0.59 -6.85
C CYS A 149 -4.08 -0.88 -5.35
N GLY A 150 -2.85 -1.14 -4.90
CA GLY A 150 -2.56 -1.35 -3.48
C GLY A 150 -2.89 -0.10 -2.63
N ALA A 151 -2.55 1.09 -3.12
CA ALA A 151 -2.85 2.37 -2.47
C ALA A 151 -4.37 2.64 -2.39
N GLU A 152 -5.11 2.34 -3.45
CA GLU A 152 -6.56 2.51 -3.53
C GLU A 152 -7.30 1.55 -2.60
N ARG A 153 -6.93 0.26 -2.60
CA ARG A 153 -7.51 -0.72 -1.66
C ARG A 153 -7.17 -0.40 -0.21
N THR A 154 -5.95 0.06 0.04
CA THR A 154 -5.54 0.64 1.33
C THR A 154 -6.44 1.80 1.74
N LEU A 155 -6.76 2.73 0.83
CA LEU A 155 -7.65 3.84 1.15
C LEU A 155 -9.07 3.37 1.48
N VAL A 156 -9.64 2.46 0.69
CA VAL A 156 -11.01 1.93 0.92
C VAL A 156 -11.08 1.18 2.25
N ALA A 157 -10.05 0.42 2.61
CA ALA A 157 -9.96 -0.23 3.92
C ALA A 157 -10.13 0.80 5.06
N ALA A 158 -9.42 1.93 4.98
CA ALA A 158 -9.44 2.95 6.02
C ALA A 158 -10.64 3.92 5.96
N ALA A 159 -11.26 4.04 4.79
CA ALA A 159 -12.40 4.91 4.53
C ALA A 159 -13.35 4.21 3.54
N PRO A 160 -14.25 3.33 4.02
CA PRO A 160 -15.10 2.50 3.15
C PRO A 160 -15.94 3.27 2.14
N ARG A 161 -16.27 4.53 2.43
CA ARG A 161 -17.02 5.43 1.54
C ARG A 161 -16.16 6.19 0.51
N ALA A 162 -14.88 5.86 0.37
CA ALA A 162 -13.97 6.62 -0.49
C ALA A 162 -14.47 6.78 -1.94
N ALA A 163 -15.12 5.75 -2.50
CA ALA A 163 -15.68 5.79 -3.85
C ALA A 163 -16.80 6.83 -3.98
N GLU A 164 -17.82 6.71 -3.13
CA GLU A 164 -18.94 7.66 -3.04
C GLU A 164 -18.45 9.09 -2.84
N MET A 165 -17.47 9.27 -1.97
CA MET A 165 -16.88 10.58 -1.68
C MET A 165 -16.23 11.19 -2.93
N LEU A 166 -15.51 10.40 -3.73
CA LEU A 166 -14.91 10.87 -4.99
C LEU A 166 -15.98 11.16 -6.06
N THR A 167 -16.99 10.30 -6.19
CA THR A 167 -18.15 10.51 -7.07
C THR A 167 -18.88 11.82 -6.74
N THR A 168 -19.04 12.12 -5.45
CA THR A 168 -19.66 13.39 -4.98
C THR A 168 -18.88 14.63 -5.44
N LEU A 169 -17.57 14.50 -5.67
CA LEU A 169 -16.71 15.56 -6.20
C LEU A 169 -16.61 15.56 -7.73
N GLY A 170 -17.39 14.71 -8.41
CA GLY A 170 -17.39 14.59 -9.86
C GLY A 170 -16.16 13.88 -10.44
N HIS A 171 -15.49 13.04 -9.64
CA HIS A 171 -14.50 12.09 -10.14
C HIS A 171 -15.16 10.72 -10.31
N ASP A 172 -14.96 10.05 -11.43
CA ASP A 172 -15.51 8.71 -11.69
C ASP A 172 -14.50 7.65 -11.24
N PRO A 173 -14.75 6.93 -10.13
CA PRO A 173 -13.82 5.92 -9.64
C PRO A 173 -13.65 4.75 -10.62
N THR A 174 -14.61 4.48 -11.51
CA THR A 174 -14.50 3.35 -12.44
C THR A 174 -13.45 3.60 -13.53
N THR A 175 -13.23 4.86 -13.90
CA THR A 175 -12.26 5.25 -14.92
C THR A 175 -10.98 5.83 -14.34
N GLU A 176 -11.07 6.63 -13.27
CA GLU A 176 -9.92 7.31 -12.68
C GLU A 176 -9.20 6.45 -11.62
N PHE A 177 -9.94 5.58 -10.91
CA PHE A 177 -9.42 4.79 -9.78
C PHE A 177 -10.01 3.36 -9.78
N PRO A 178 -9.80 2.58 -10.85
CA PRO A 178 -10.55 1.33 -11.09
C PRO A 178 -10.40 0.30 -9.96
N CYS A 179 -9.27 0.29 -9.26
CA CYS A 179 -9.04 -0.61 -8.13
C CYS A 179 -9.76 -0.18 -6.86
N LEU A 180 -10.07 1.11 -6.73
CA LEU A 180 -10.99 1.66 -5.75
C LEU A 180 -12.43 1.23 -6.03
N ALA A 181 -12.88 1.30 -7.30
CA ALA A 181 -14.24 0.89 -7.68
C ALA A 181 -14.48 -0.61 -7.47
N ALA A 182 -13.53 -1.45 -7.89
CA ALA A 182 -13.58 -2.90 -7.71
C ALA A 182 -13.58 -3.33 -6.23
N ALA A 183 -13.23 -2.42 -5.31
CA ALA A 183 -13.15 -2.73 -3.90
C ALA A 183 -14.53 -2.87 -3.21
N ASN A 184 -15.65 -2.54 -3.88
CA ASN A 184 -17.00 -2.64 -3.32
C ASN A 184 -17.11 -1.93 -1.95
N GLY A 185 -16.77 -0.65 -1.93
CA GLY A 185 -16.92 0.21 -0.74
C GLY A 185 -18.38 0.41 -0.32
N ALA A 186 -18.58 1.13 0.77
CA ALA A 186 -19.91 1.55 1.21
C ALA A 186 -20.40 2.77 0.40
N ASP A 187 -21.72 2.84 0.19
CA ASP A 187 -22.38 3.98 -0.42
C ASP A 187 -23.54 4.43 0.48
N GLY A 188 -23.41 5.62 1.05
CA GLY A 188 -24.43 6.28 1.87
C GLY A 188 -25.39 7.16 1.08
N ALA A 189 -25.32 7.20 -0.25
CA ALA A 189 -26.13 8.04 -1.13
C ALA A 189 -26.10 9.53 -0.74
N GLY A 190 -24.93 10.03 -0.31
CA GLY A 190 -24.74 11.40 0.17
C GLY A 190 -25.32 11.68 1.56
N ALA A 191 -25.88 10.69 2.25
CA ALA A 191 -26.40 10.86 3.59
C ALA A 191 -25.26 11.01 4.63
N GLY A 192 -25.49 11.90 5.60
CA GLY A 192 -24.69 12.07 6.80
C GLY A 192 -25.43 11.62 8.05
N ILE A 193 -24.74 11.59 9.19
CA ILE A 193 -25.34 11.32 10.49
C ILE A 193 -26.18 12.53 10.93
N ALA A 194 -27.45 12.30 11.29
CA ALA A 194 -28.38 13.37 11.65
C ALA A 194 -27.98 14.12 12.93
N ASP A 195 -27.41 13.43 13.92
CA ASP A 195 -26.94 14.06 15.15
C ASP A 195 -25.58 14.75 14.92
N PRO A 196 -25.46 16.08 15.13
CA PRO A 196 -24.25 16.83 14.81
C PRO A 196 -23.06 16.49 15.71
N VAL A 197 -23.30 16.02 16.94
CA VAL A 197 -22.23 15.60 17.85
C VAL A 197 -21.61 14.31 17.35
N ARG A 198 -22.44 13.33 16.99
CA ARG A 198 -22.02 12.05 16.40
C ARG A 198 -21.39 12.24 15.01
N ALA A 199 -21.94 13.13 14.17
CA ALA A 199 -21.33 13.47 12.87
C ALA A 199 -19.90 14.02 13.03
N LYS A 200 -19.69 14.91 14.00
CA LYS A 200 -18.35 15.42 14.34
C LYS A 200 -17.42 14.34 14.90
N ALA A 201 -17.95 13.40 15.67
CA ALA A 201 -17.19 12.24 16.13
C ALA A 201 -16.80 11.32 14.96
N ALA A 202 -17.70 11.09 14.00
CA ALA A 202 -17.44 10.32 12.79
C ALA A 202 -16.28 10.88 11.96
N VAL A 203 -16.28 12.20 11.70
CA VAL A 203 -15.19 12.88 10.98
C VAL A 203 -13.84 12.67 11.69
N LYS A 204 -13.81 12.78 13.02
CA LYS A 204 -12.58 12.56 13.80
C LYS A 204 -12.13 11.10 13.76
N CYS A 205 -13.06 10.16 13.88
CA CYS A 205 -12.79 8.73 13.83
C CYS A 205 -12.21 8.31 12.48
N GLN A 206 -12.86 8.67 11.36
CA GLN A 206 -12.36 8.37 10.02
C GLN A 206 -10.97 8.96 9.78
N ALA A 207 -10.75 10.25 10.13
CA ALA A 207 -9.45 10.88 9.99
C ALA A 207 -8.36 10.17 10.82
N ALA A 208 -8.71 9.62 11.98
CA ALA A 208 -7.80 8.87 12.84
C ALA A 208 -7.47 7.49 12.27
N ILE A 209 -8.46 6.73 11.80
CA ILE A 209 -8.27 5.43 11.13
C ILE A 209 -7.39 5.59 9.90
N LYS A 210 -7.71 6.54 9.02
CA LYS A 210 -6.89 6.83 7.84
C LYS A 210 -5.47 7.24 8.18
N LYS A 211 -5.29 8.12 9.19
CA LYS A 211 -3.95 8.52 9.63
C LYS A 211 -3.17 7.34 10.22
N ALA A 212 -3.84 6.41 10.90
CA ALA A 212 -3.23 5.17 11.36
C ALA A 212 -2.83 4.29 10.18
N GLY A 213 -3.72 4.06 9.22
CA GLY A 213 -3.45 3.32 7.98
C GLY A 213 -2.26 3.87 7.19
N LEU A 214 -2.22 5.18 6.93
CA LEU A 214 -1.09 5.83 6.25
C LEU A 214 0.24 5.67 7.00
N LYS A 215 0.21 5.71 8.35
CA LYS A 215 1.41 5.49 9.15
C LYS A 215 1.85 4.03 9.11
N LEU A 216 0.91 3.10 9.08
CA LEU A 216 1.18 1.67 8.98
C LEU A 216 1.79 1.34 7.61
N ALA A 217 1.18 1.78 6.52
CA ALA A 217 1.71 1.64 5.16
C ALA A 217 3.13 2.22 5.05
N LYS A 218 3.35 3.45 5.56
CA LYS A 218 4.70 4.06 5.63
C LYS A 218 5.70 3.25 6.43
N ALA A 219 5.26 2.58 7.48
CA ALA A 219 6.14 1.78 8.31
C ALA A 219 6.48 0.46 7.60
N GLY A 220 5.53 -0.16 6.90
CA GLY A 220 5.74 -1.36 6.08
C GLY A 220 6.75 -1.10 4.95
N LEU A 221 6.50 -0.04 4.17
CA LEU A 221 7.37 0.46 3.09
C LEU A 221 8.76 0.94 3.57
N LYS A 222 9.00 1.03 4.87
CA LYS A 222 10.33 1.30 5.45
C LYS A 222 10.98 0.07 6.08
N THR A 223 10.19 -0.96 6.32
CA THR A 223 10.62 -2.19 7.00
C THR A 223 11.07 -3.19 5.95
N GLY A 224 10.27 -3.43 4.91
CA GLY A 224 10.61 -4.29 3.77
C GLY A 224 11.98 -3.97 3.17
N PRO A 225 12.23 -2.73 2.73
CA PRO A 225 13.51 -2.31 2.15
C PRO A 225 14.73 -2.60 3.01
N LYS A 226 14.62 -2.57 4.35
CA LYS A 226 15.78 -2.89 5.22
C LYS A 226 16.19 -4.36 5.13
N CYS A 227 15.22 -5.23 4.91
CA CYS A 227 15.43 -6.67 4.78
C CYS A 227 15.92 -7.01 3.38
N THR A 228 15.18 -6.57 2.36
CA THR A 228 15.52 -6.79 0.96
C THR A 228 16.87 -6.17 0.59
N ASP A 229 17.20 -4.98 1.09
CA ASP A 229 18.51 -4.36 0.88
C ASP A 229 19.65 -5.20 1.47
N ALA A 230 19.45 -5.72 2.68
CA ALA A 230 20.46 -6.48 3.38
C ALA A 230 20.68 -7.85 2.71
N ALA A 231 19.59 -8.53 2.35
CA ALA A 231 19.62 -9.79 1.62
C ALA A 231 20.22 -9.63 0.22
N ALA A 232 19.72 -8.68 -0.57
CA ALA A 232 20.23 -8.39 -1.92
C ALA A 232 21.72 -8.02 -1.86
N THR A 233 22.15 -7.20 -0.90
CA THR A 233 23.59 -6.90 -0.72
C THR A 233 24.39 -8.16 -0.42
N CYS A 234 23.88 -9.09 0.39
CA CYS A 234 24.56 -10.35 0.66
C CYS A 234 24.61 -11.25 -0.57
N ILE A 235 23.47 -11.55 -1.17
CA ILE A 235 23.35 -12.45 -2.32
C ILE A 235 24.14 -11.93 -3.52
N GLN A 236 24.02 -10.63 -3.83
CA GLN A 236 24.66 -10.04 -5.02
C GLN A 236 26.16 -9.76 -4.81
N LEU A 237 26.57 -9.28 -3.64
CA LEU A 237 27.94 -8.73 -3.49
C LEU A 237 28.85 -9.54 -2.57
N LYS A 238 28.29 -10.26 -1.59
CA LYS A 238 29.05 -10.94 -0.53
C LYS A 238 28.35 -12.23 -0.09
N PRO A 239 28.17 -13.20 -1.00
CA PRO A 239 27.42 -14.41 -0.68
C PRO A 239 28.13 -15.20 0.43
N GLY A 240 27.33 -15.84 1.29
CA GLY A 240 27.82 -16.74 2.34
C GLY A 240 27.31 -16.44 3.75
N ALA A 241 27.52 -17.42 4.63
CA ALA A 241 26.96 -17.47 5.99
C ALA A 241 27.35 -16.25 6.85
N ALA A 242 28.56 -15.70 6.68
CA ALA A 242 29.01 -14.54 7.43
C ALA A 242 28.18 -13.28 7.12
N CYS A 243 27.74 -13.10 5.87
CA CYS A 243 26.88 -11.98 5.52
C CYS A 243 25.48 -12.18 6.08
N GLN A 244 24.93 -13.38 5.91
CA GLN A 244 23.63 -13.78 6.44
C GLN A 244 23.52 -13.55 7.95
N ALA A 245 24.51 -14.02 8.73
CA ALA A 245 24.56 -13.83 10.18
C ALA A 245 24.54 -12.36 10.62
N LYS A 246 25.03 -11.45 9.77
CA LYS A 246 25.01 -10.00 10.02
C LYS A 246 23.71 -9.32 9.56
N ALA A 247 23.11 -9.82 8.49
CA ALA A 247 21.91 -9.26 7.87
C ALA A 247 20.63 -9.70 8.61
N ALA A 248 20.52 -10.98 8.96
CA ALA A 248 19.32 -11.58 9.54
C ALA A 248 18.84 -10.86 10.82
N PRO A 249 19.69 -10.56 11.83
CA PRO A 249 19.23 -9.88 13.04
C PRO A 249 18.66 -8.48 12.78
N LYS A 250 19.16 -7.78 11.74
CA LYS A 250 18.65 -6.45 11.37
C LYS A 250 17.25 -6.55 10.77
N CYS A 251 17.03 -7.56 9.93
CA CYS A 251 15.74 -7.80 9.32
C CYS A 251 14.71 -8.24 10.37
N GLN A 252 15.05 -9.23 11.21
CA GLN A 252 14.21 -9.68 12.33
C GLN A 252 13.86 -8.53 13.28
N ALA A 253 14.84 -7.69 13.64
CA ALA A 253 14.59 -6.51 14.47
C ALA A 253 13.69 -5.46 13.79
N ALA A 254 13.72 -5.35 12.47
CA ALA A 254 12.86 -4.44 11.73
C ALA A 254 11.40 -4.92 11.75
N PHE A 255 11.15 -6.19 11.41
CA PHE A 255 9.80 -6.78 11.44
C PHE A 255 9.24 -6.92 12.86
N GLY A 256 10.07 -7.30 13.84
CA GLY A 256 9.65 -7.38 15.24
C GLY A 256 9.17 -6.03 15.79
N LYS A 257 9.83 -4.93 15.43
CA LYS A 257 9.40 -3.55 15.79
C LYS A 257 8.13 -3.14 15.08
N PHE A 258 7.93 -3.60 13.85
CA PHE A 258 6.77 -3.27 13.05
C PHE A 258 5.49 -3.91 13.62
N GLY A 259 5.50 -5.24 13.87
CA GLY A 259 4.33 -5.96 14.38
C GLY A 259 3.93 -5.55 15.80
N THR A 260 4.82 -5.72 16.78
CA THR A 260 4.46 -5.51 18.20
C THR A 260 4.36 -4.04 18.61
N GLY A 261 5.08 -3.15 17.91
CA GLY A 261 5.27 -1.77 18.34
C GLY A 261 4.45 -0.77 17.54
N VAL A 262 4.49 -0.84 16.21
CA VAL A 262 3.87 0.18 15.35
C VAL A 262 2.38 -0.08 15.22
N LEU A 263 1.98 -1.29 14.84
CA LEU A 263 0.57 -1.63 14.64
C LEU A 263 -0.25 -1.36 15.91
N ALA A 264 0.10 -1.98 17.04
CA ALA A 264 -0.64 -1.83 18.30
C ALA A 264 -0.82 -0.36 18.72
N LYS A 265 0.24 0.46 18.61
CA LYS A 265 0.17 1.91 18.96
C LYS A 265 -0.76 2.68 18.03
N LEU A 266 -0.78 2.33 16.75
CA LEU A 266 -1.65 2.97 15.77
C LEU A 266 -3.11 2.58 15.98
N LEU A 267 -3.38 1.30 16.26
CA LEU A 267 -4.72 0.79 16.57
C LEU A 267 -5.30 1.47 17.81
N VAL A 268 -4.55 1.53 18.91
CA VAL A 268 -4.97 2.23 20.15
C VAL A 268 -5.23 3.72 19.89
N ALA A 269 -4.38 4.37 19.10
CA ALA A 269 -4.56 5.79 18.77
C ALA A 269 -5.82 6.06 17.91
N ALA A 270 -6.15 5.14 16.99
CA ALA A 270 -7.37 5.20 16.19
C ALA A 270 -8.61 4.90 17.05
N ALA A 271 -8.60 3.83 17.84
CA ALA A 271 -9.69 3.43 18.74
C ALA A 271 -10.08 4.57 19.69
N LYS A 272 -9.09 5.25 20.29
CA LYS A 272 -9.32 6.42 21.16
C LYS A 272 -10.09 7.56 20.47
N LYS A 273 -10.00 7.70 19.15
CA LYS A 273 -10.73 8.72 18.37
C LYS A 273 -12.08 8.23 17.85
N CYS A 274 -12.30 6.92 17.91
CA CYS A 274 -13.54 6.22 17.58
C CYS A 274 -14.27 5.75 18.85
N ASP A 275 -14.05 6.44 19.97
CA ASP A 275 -14.66 6.13 21.26
C ASP A 275 -16.18 5.97 21.13
N THR A 276 -16.68 4.81 21.54
CA THR A 276 -18.09 4.41 21.39
C THR A 276 -19.04 5.26 22.21
N SER A 277 -18.54 6.00 23.20
CA SER A 277 -19.31 7.02 23.92
C SER A 277 -19.63 8.25 23.04
N SER A 278 -18.83 8.49 22.01
CA SER A 278 -18.95 9.65 21.09
C SER A 278 -19.56 9.28 19.74
N ILE A 279 -19.35 8.06 19.26
CA ILE A 279 -19.95 7.51 18.03
C ILE A 279 -20.33 6.04 18.25
N GLY A 280 -21.60 5.69 18.09
CA GLY A 280 -22.04 4.31 18.28
C GLY A 280 -21.52 3.37 17.20
N ILE A 281 -21.51 2.08 17.50
CA ILE A 281 -21.14 1.05 16.53
C ILE A 281 -22.06 1.06 15.30
N THR A 282 -23.34 1.39 15.52
CA THR A 282 -24.33 1.56 14.47
C THR A 282 -23.91 2.64 13.47
N GLU A 283 -23.39 3.79 13.91
CA GLU A 283 -22.87 4.82 13.01
C GLU A 283 -21.54 4.45 12.35
N ILE A 284 -20.70 3.66 13.02
CA ILE A 284 -19.46 3.17 12.41
C ILE A 284 -19.79 2.23 11.24
N ASP A 285 -20.79 1.36 11.41
CA ASP A 285 -21.17 0.37 10.40
C ASP A 285 -22.11 0.93 9.33
N ALA A 286 -23.00 1.86 9.69
CA ALA A 286 -23.98 2.42 8.77
C ALA A 286 -23.32 3.09 7.57
N THR A 287 -23.91 2.91 6.39
CA THR A 287 -23.44 3.53 5.14
C THR A 287 -23.54 5.05 5.18
N ALA A 288 -24.53 5.63 5.87
CA ALA A 288 -24.61 7.07 6.12
C ALA A 288 -23.57 7.59 7.13
N GLY A 289 -22.96 6.69 7.91
CA GLY A 289 -21.85 6.96 8.81
C GLY A 289 -20.51 6.66 8.15
N LEU A 290 -19.72 5.73 8.71
CA LEU A 290 -18.39 5.38 8.16
C LEU A 290 -18.42 4.20 7.17
N GLY A 291 -19.49 3.40 7.17
CA GLY A 291 -19.69 2.32 6.21
C GLY A 291 -18.86 1.06 6.45
N PHE A 292 -18.37 0.81 7.67
CA PHE A 292 -17.51 -0.35 7.95
C PHE A 292 -18.19 -1.71 7.79
N VAL A 293 -19.52 -1.76 7.66
CA VAL A 293 -20.23 -3.01 7.32
C VAL A 293 -19.75 -3.59 5.98
N ALA A 294 -19.34 -2.75 5.02
CA ALA A 294 -18.82 -3.19 3.73
C ALA A 294 -17.47 -3.92 3.84
N ALA A 295 -16.74 -3.74 4.94
CA ALA A 295 -15.47 -4.43 5.17
C ALA A 295 -15.65 -5.88 5.67
N ALA A 296 -16.85 -6.29 6.09
CA ALA A 296 -17.09 -7.58 6.76
C ALA A 296 -16.54 -8.80 6.01
N THR A 297 -16.85 -8.92 4.71
CA THR A 297 -16.40 -10.05 3.89
C THR A 297 -14.88 -10.12 3.79
N ARG A 298 -14.18 -8.98 3.76
CA ARG A 298 -12.72 -8.96 3.77
C ARG A 298 -12.16 -9.29 5.15
N CYS A 299 -12.75 -8.75 6.20
CA CYS A 299 -12.31 -9.02 7.58
C CYS A 299 -12.41 -10.51 7.93
N SER A 300 -13.42 -11.21 7.42
CA SER A 300 -13.52 -12.66 7.59
C SER A 300 -12.38 -13.44 6.94
N GLN A 301 -11.73 -12.91 5.89
CA GLN A 301 -10.55 -13.56 5.28
C GLN A 301 -9.34 -13.56 6.22
N PHE A 302 -9.28 -12.61 7.17
CA PHE A 302 -8.24 -12.53 8.20
C PHE A 302 -8.61 -13.27 9.48
N ASN A 303 -9.69 -14.06 9.49
CA ASN A 303 -10.25 -14.68 10.69
C ASN A 303 -10.57 -13.66 11.82
N LEU A 304 -10.89 -12.42 11.45
CA LEU A 304 -11.29 -11.36 12.37
C LEU A 304 -12.82 -11.16 12.29
N PRO A 305 -13.63 -11.82 13.13
CA PRO A 305 -15.07 -11.66 13.10
C PRO A 305 -15.47 -10.24 13.52
N LEU A 306 -16.27 -9.54 12.71
CA LEU A 306 -16.72 -8.17 13.01
C LEU A 306 -17.83 -8.08 14.08
N SER A 307 -18.18 -9.19 14.72
CA SER A 307 -19.38 -9.31 15.57
C SER A 307 -19.28 -8.59 16.92
N THR A 308 -18.12 -8.10 17.35
CA THR A 308 -17.92 -7.16 18.49
C THR A 308 -16.60 -6.37 18.29
N PRO A 309 -16.11 -5.58 19.27
CA PRO A 309 -16.13 -4.10 19.32
C PRO A 309 -15.37 -3.33 18.20
N VAL A 310 -15.28 -2.00 18.31
CA VAL A 310 -14.64 -1.11 17.31
C VAL A 310 -13.20 -1.52 17.01
N GLU A 311 -12.50 -2.05 18.01
CA GLU A 311 -11.13 -2.54 17.93
C GLU A 311 -10.97 -3.57 16.81
N LEU A 312 -11.91 -4.51 16.63
CA LEU A 312 -11.82 -5.54 15.59
C LEU A 312 -11.93 -4.95 14.17
N ARG A 313 -12.65 -3.84 14.00
CA ARG A 313 -12.70 -3.13 12.70
C ARG A 313 -11.36 -2.49 12.40
N ILE A 314 -10.78 -1.83 13.39
CA ILE A 314 -9.49 -1.16 13.22
C ILE A 314 -8.37 -2.21 13.04
N GLU A 315 -8.44 -3.34 13.74
CA GLU A 315 -7.55 -4.50 13.53
C GLU A 315 -7.68 -5.05 12.11
N CYS A 316 -8.90 -5.23 11.61
CA CYS A 316 -9.13 -5.65 10.23
C CYS A 316 -8.53 -4.66 9.21
N VAL A 317 -8.72 -3.36 9.42
CA VAL A 317 -8.07 -2.32 8.59
C VAL A 317 -6.55 -2.46 8.65
N GLY A 318 -6.01 -2.70 9.85
CA GLY A 318 -4.60 -3.01 10.07
C GLY A 318 -4.14 -4.19 9.21
N GLY A 319 -4.80 -5.35 9.32
CA GLY A 319 -4.50 -6.56 8.55
C GLY A 319 -4.58 -6.34 7.04
N GLN A 320 -5.59 -5.61 6.56
CA GLN A 320 -5.68 -5.24 5.14
C GLN A 320 -4.49 -4.39 4.68
N HIS A 321 -4.12 -3.35 5.43
CA HIS A 321 -2.95 -2.52 5.09
C HIS A 321 -1.64 -3.31 5.11
N LEU A 322 -1.52 -4.30 5.99
CA LEU A 322 -0.37 -5.18 6.01
C LEU A 322 -0.32 -5.99 4.71
N CYS A 323 -1.42 -6.63 4.34
CA CYS A 323 -1.45 -7.51 3.18
C CYS A 323 -1.25 -6.74 1.86
N GLU A 324 -1.89 -5.58 1.71
CA GLU A 324 -1.62 -4.69 0.57
C GLU A 324 -0.16 -4.23 0.58
N GLY A 325 0.43 -4.07 1.77
CA GLY A 325 1.84 -3.78 1.98
C GLY A 325 2.77 -4.77 1.28
N ALA A 326 2.69 -6.08 1.54
CA ALA A 326 3.59 -7.03 0.87
C ALA A 326 3.28 -7.11 -0.58
N GLN A 327 2.02 -7.11 -1.01
CA GLN A 327 1.76 -7.22 -2.44
C GLN A 327 2.46 -6.10 -3.21
N MET A 328 2.55 -4.91 -2.61
CA MET A 328 3.34 -3.80 -3.12
C MET A 328 4.86 -4.03 -3.00
N LEU A 329 5.34 -4.61 -1.90
CA LEU A 329 6.76 -4.95 -1.68
C LEU A 329 7.28 -6.09 -2.58
N GLU A 330 6.46 -7.10 -2.84
CA GLU A 330 6.75 -8.22 -3.74
C GLU A 330 6.84 -7.73 -5.18
N CYS A 331 6.00 -6.78 -5.58
CA CYS A 331 6.05 -6.19 -6.90
C CYS A 331 7.33 -5.35 -7.13
N GLU A 332 7.78 -4.60 -6.12
CA GLU A 332 9.00 -3.77 -6.24
C GLU A 332 10.31 -4.56 -6.05
N ALA A 333 10.23 -5.67 -5.34
CA ALA A 333 11.33 -6.61 -5.10
C ALA A 333 10.83 -8.04 -5.35
N PRO A 334 10.82 -8.51 -6.61
CA PRO A 334 10.27 -9.82 -6.99
C PRO A 334 10.84 -10.99 -6.18
N ARG A 335 12.09 -10.84 -5.73
CA ARG A 335 12.84 -11.81 -4.92
C ARG A 335 12.63 -11.64 -3.40
N LEU A 336 11.65 -10.85 -2.95
CA LEU A 336 11.41 -10.56 -1.53
C LEU A 336 11.31 -11.83 -0.67
N ARG A 337 10.59 -12.85 -1.14
CA ARG A 337 10.41 -14.12 -0.41
C ARG A 337 11.71 -14.91 -0.32
N GLU A 338 12.43 -15.05 -1.43
CA GLU A 338 13.78 -15.63 -1.43
C GLU A 338 14.70 -14.89 -0.46
N TYR A 339 14.66 -13.56 -0.43
CA TYR A 339 15.45 -12.75 0.48
C TYR A 339 15.11 -13.01 1.95
N ALA A 340 13.84 -13.20 2.26
CA ALA A 340 13.39 -13.54 3.61
C ALA A 340 13.84 -14.94 4.02
N ASP A 341 13.68 -15.93 3.14
CA ASP A 341 14.15 -17.31 3.33
C ASP A 341 15.67 -17.35 3.54
N PHE A 342 16.43 -16.63 2.71
CA PHE A 342 17.87 -16.48 2.85
C PHE A 342 18.25 -15.94 4.22
N LEU A 343 17.48 -15.02 4.78
CA LEU A 343 17.74 -14.46 6.11
C LEU A 343 17.13 -15.27 7.26
N GLY A 344 16.41 -16.36 6.98
CA GLY A 344 15.68 -17.12 8.01
C GLY A 344 14.63 -16.25 8.71
N VAL A 345 13.95 -15.39 7.96
CA VAL A 345 12.91 -14.50 8.47
C VAL A 345 11.59 -14.90 7.84
N GLN A 346 10.59 -15.18 8.67
CA GLN A 346 9.23 -15.31 8.19
C GLN A 346 8.71 -13.92 7.85
N VAL A 347 8.42 -13.67 6.58
CA VAL A 347 7.52 -12.58 6.21
C VAL A 347 6.16 -13.01 6.74
N PRO A 348 5.53 -12.26 7.66
CA PRO A 348 4.21 -12.64 8.15
C PRO A 348 3.27 -12.80 6.96
N GLU A 349 2.49 -13.89 6.97
CA GLU A 349 1.43 -14.09 5.98
C GLU A 349 0.47 -12.89 6.09
N GLY A 350 0.33 -12.15 5.00
CA GLY A 350 -0.43 -10.90 4.97
C GLY A 350 0.25 -9.71 5.67
N LEU A 351 1.57 -9.75 5.91
CA LEU A 351 2.39 -8.56 5.66
C LEU A 351 2.55 -8.36 4.18
#